data_AF-A0A6J0SJI8-F1
#
_entry.id   AF-A0A6J0SJI8-F1
#
_cell.length_a   1.000
_cell.length_b   1.000
_cell.length_c   1.000
_cell.angle_alpha   90.00
_cell.angle_beta   90.00
_cell.angle_gamma   90.00
#
_symmetry.space_group_name_H-M   'P 1'
#
loop_
_entity.id
_entity.type
_entity.pdbx_description
1 polymer ?
#
loop_
_entity_poly.entity_id
_entity_poly.type
_entity_poly.pdbx_seq_one_letter_code
_entity_poly.pdbx_strand_id
1 'polypeptide(L)'
;MPSVPDFETLFSQVQLFISTCNGEHIRYATDTFAGLCHQLTNALVERKQPLRGIGILRQAIDKMQMNTNQLTSIHADLCQVTHLCTLPPPRLSISRERQVFN
;
A
#
# COMPACT_ATOMS: atom_id res chain seq x y z
N MET A 1 -2.28 -27.97 -15.32
CA MET A 1 -2.25 -26.49 -15.44
C MET A 1 -1.71 -25.96 -14.13
N PRO A 2 -0.72 -25.05 -14.12
CA PRO A 2 -0.33 -24.41 -12.87
C PRO A 2 -1.51 -23.55 -12.43
N SER A 3 -2.14 -23.91 -11.32
CA SER A 3 -3.19 -23.12 -10.68
C SER A 3 -2.62 -21.74 -10.37
N VAL A 4 -3.25 -20.70 -10.92
CA VAL A 4 -2.90 -19.31 -10.59
C VAL A 4 -2.93 -19.20 -9.05
N PRO A 5 -1.85 -18.74 -8.41
CA PRO A 5 -1.81 -18.67 -6.96
C PRO A 5 -2.95 -17.79 -6.45
N ASP A 6 -3.71 -18.31 -5.47
CA ASP A 6 -4.77 -17.56 -4.82
C ASP A 6 -4.21 -16.27 -4.19
N PHE A 7 -5.04 -15.23 -4.11
CA PHE A 7 -4.63 -13.92 -3.58
C PHE A 7 -3.98 -14.02 -2.19
N GLU A 8 -4.46 -14.93 -1.36
CA GLU A 8 -3.92 -15.14 -0.01
C GLU A 8 -2.49 -15.68 -0.02
N THR A 9 -2.17 -16.57 -0.97
CA THR A 9 -0.82 -17.08 -1.20
C THR A 9 0.09 -15.95 -1.68
N LEU A 10 -0.37 -15.15 -2.65
CA LEU A 10 0.38 -14.00 -3.15
C LEU A 10 0.60 -12.95 -2.05
N PHE A 11 -0.42 -12.65 -1.27
CA PHE A 11 -0.34 -11.72 -0.14
C PHE A 11 0.69 -12.19 0.89
N SER A 12 0.66 -13.47 1.24
CA SER A 12 1.62 -14.05 2.20
C SER A 12 3.05 -13.98 1.67
N GLN A 13 3.26 -14.22 0.38
CA GLN A 13 4.57 -14.07 -0.26
C GLN A 13 5.06 -12.62 -0.25
N VAL A 14 4.20 -11.65 -0.58
CA VAL A 14 4.55 -10.23 -0.55
C VAL A 14 4.85 -9.76 0.88
N GLN A 15 4.07 -10.20 1.86
CA GLN A 15 4.31 -9.92 3.28
C GLN A 15 5.68 -10.47 3.73
N LEU A 16 5.98 -11.73 3.39
CA LEU A 16 7.26 -12.35 3.74
C LEU A 16 8.42 -11.63 3.05
N PHE A 17 8.25 -11.24 1.78
CA PHE A 17 9.23 -10.47 1.05
C PHE A 17 9.51 -9.12 1.73
N ILE A 18 8.49 -8.34 2.08
CA ILE A 18 8.68 -7.04 2.75
C ILE A 18 9.34 -7.22 4.12
N SER A 19 9.01 -8.26 4.86
CA SER A 19 9.61 -8.54 6.16
C SER A 19 11.09 -8.95 6.07
N THR A 20 11.45 -9.77 5.06
CA THR A 20 12.79 -10.36 4.92
C THR A 20 13.72 -9.59 3.99
N CYS A 21 13.21 -8.65 3.18
CA CYS A 21 14.03 -7.92 2.21
C CYS A 21 15.11 -7.07 2.90
N ASN A 22 16.26 -6.97 2.24
CA ASN A 22 17.34 -6.07 2.64
C ASN A 22 17.05 -4.66 2.12
N GLY A 23 16.96 -3.68 3.04
CA GLY A 23 16.74 -2.28 2.70
C GLY A 23 17.80 -1.71 1.74
N GLU A 24 19.03 -2.19 1.78
CA GLU A 24 20.08 -1.73 0.84
C GLU A 24 19.73 -2.06 -0.61
N HIS A 25 19.23 -3.26 -0.90
CA HIS A 25 18.80 -3.63 -2.26
C HIS A 25 17.54 -2.89 -2.68
N ILE A 26 16.60 -2.68 -1.75
CA ILE A 26 15.37 -1.93 -2.01
C ILE A 26 15.69 -0.50 -2.47
N ARG A 27 16.76 0.11 -1.95
CA ARG A 27 17.19 1.47 -2.31
C ARG A 27 17.68 1.61 -3.75
N TYR A 28 18.11 0.52 -4.39
CA TYR A 28 18.47 0.53 -5.82
C TYR A 28 17.26 0.26 -6.73
N ALA A 29 16.14 -0.20 -6.17
CA ALA A 29 14.93 -0.56 -6.91
C ALA A 29 13.68 0.06 -6.26
N THR A 30 13.79 1.31 -5.83
CA THR A 30 12.73 2.02 -5.09
C THR A 30 11.45 2.15 -5.90
N ASP A 31 11.55 2.39 -7.21
CA ASP A 31 10.39 2.52 -8.10
C ASP A 31 9.61 1.21 -8.21
N THR A 32 10.31 0.08 -8.38
CA THR A 32 9.68 -1.24 -8.45
C THR A 32 9.05 -1.61 -7.11
N PHE A 33 9.73 -1.32 -6.00
CA PHE A 33 9.23 -1.62 -4.67
C PHE A 33 8.02 -0.76 -4.29
N ALA A 34 8.04 0.53 -4.63
CA ALA A 34 6.88 1.41 -4.50
C ALA A 34 5.71 0.92 -5.36
N GLY A 35 5.97 0.51 -6.61
CA GLY A 35 4.97 -0.09 -7.49
C GLY A 35 4.31 -1.33 -6.88
N LEU A 36 5.09 -2.21 -6.25
CA LEU A 36 4.55 -3.38 -5.53
C LEU A 36 3.63 -2.96 -4.38
N CYS A 37 4.02 -1.95 -3.59
CA CYS A 37 3.23 -1.45 -2.46
C CYS A 37 1.94 -0.75 -2.92
N HIS A 38 1.97 0.00 -4.03
CA HIS A 38 0.80 0.59 -4.66
C HIS A 38 -0.17 -0.50 -5.14
N GLN A 39 0.32 -1.54 -5.83
CA GLN A 39 -0.51 -2.64 -6.30
C GLN A 39 -1.13 -3.43 -5.14
N LEU A 40 -0.35 -3.72 -4.09
CA LEU A 40 -0.84 -4.35 -2.87
C LEU A 40 -1.96 -3.53 -2.23
N THR A 41 -1.77 -2.21 -2.12
CA THR A 41 -2.75 -1.28 -1.58
C THR A 41 -4.05 -1.31 -2.38
N ASN A 42 -3.98 -1.17 -3.70
CA ASN A 42 -5.15 -1.23 -4.57
C ASN A 42 -5.90 -2.57 -4.42
N ALA A 43 -5.16 -3.68 -4.39
CA ALA A 43 -5.73 -5.01 -4.23
C ALA A 43 -6.43 -5.23 -2.87
N LEU A 44 -5.95 -4.58 -1.80
CA LEU A 44 -6.56 -4.60 -0.48
C LEU A 44 -7.79 -3.68 -0.38
N VAL A 45 -7.74 -2.52 -1.03
CA VAL A 45 -8.86 -1.58 -1.12
C VAL A 45 -10.03 -2.20 -1.89
N GLU A 46 -9.74 -2.81 -3.05
CA GLU A 46 -10.75 -3.51 -3.87
C GLU A 46 -11.44 -4.64 -3.09
N ARG A 47 -10.68 -5.38 -2.27
CA ARG A 47 -11.19 -6.46 -1.42
C ARG A 47 -11.79 -5.99 -0.09
N LYS A 48 -11.84 -4.68 0.16
CA LYS A 48 -12.33 -4.08 1.43
C LYS A 48 -11.59 -4.61 2.67
N GLN A 49 -10.32 -4.99 2.53
CA GLN A 49 -9.45 -5.41 3.64
C GLN A 49 -8.20 -4.49 3.82
N PRO A 50 -8.33 -3.15 3.78
CA PRO A 50 -7.18 -2.25 3.90
C PRO A 50 -6.38 -2.44 5.21
N LEU A 51 -7.04 -2.88 6.30
CA LEU A 51 -6.43 -2.97 7.63
C LEU A 51 -5.20 -3.90 7.67
N ARG A 52 -5.22 -4.97 6.86
CA ARG A 52 -4.11 -5.93 6.75
C ARG A 52 -2.86 -5.31 6.12
N GLY A 53 -3.02 -4.28 5.30
CA GLY A 53 -1.93 -3.59 4.60
C GLY A 53 -1.16 -2.61 5.47
N ILE A 54 -1.76 -2.05 6.53
CA ILE A 54 -1.16 -0.98 7.34
C ILE A 54 0.19 -1.41 7.93
N GLY A 55 0.24 -2.60 8.54
CA GLY A 55 1.47 -3.11 9.14
C GLY A 55 2.57 -3.39 8.12
N ILE A 56 2.19 -3.85 6.93
CA ILE A 56 3.11 -4.18 5.84
C ILE A 56 3.67 -2.90 5.21
N LEU A 57 2.83 -1.91 4.93
CA LEU A 57 3.22 -0.63 4.36
C LEU A 57 4.14 0.16 5.29
N ARG A 58 3.92 0.09 6.61
CA ARG A 58 4.85 0.68 7.59
C ARG A 58 6.24 0.04 7.53
N GLN A 59 6.31 -1.29 7.49
CA GLN A 59 7.59 -1.99 7.33
C GLN A 59 8.27 -1.65 6.01
N ALA A 60 7.49 -1.53 4.93
CA ALA A 60 7.99 -1.14 3.62
C ALA A 60 8.59 0.29 3.65
N ILE A 61 7.93 1.23 4.31
CA ILE A 61 8.44 2.59 4.54
C ILE A 61 9.74 2.55 5.34
N ASP A 62 9.78 1.80 6.44
CA ASP A 62 10.98 1.68 7.29
C ASP A 62 12.18 1.11 6.53
N LYS A 63 11.94 0.20 5.57
CA LYS A 63 12.98 -0.40 4.72
C LYS A 63 13.45 0.52 3.59
N MET A 64 12.56 1.36 3.07
CA MET A 64 12.90 2.32 2.00
C MET A 64 13.56 3.59 2.52
N GLN A 65 13.15 4.06 3.71
CA GLN A 65 13.63 5.34 4.21
C GLN A 65 15.11 5.26 4.57
N MET A 66 15.88 6.18 3.99
CA MET A 66 17.27 6.41 4.37
C MET A 66 17.37 7.27 5.62
N ASN A 67 16.48 8.25 5.70
CA ASN A 67 16.32 9.17 6.81
C ASN A 67 14.84 9.21 7.14
N THR A 68 14.49 9.33 8.42
CA THR A 68 13.10 9.38 8.91
C THR A 68 12.26 10.55 8.38
N ASN A 69 12.89 11.49 7.66
CA ASN A 69 12.25 12.66 7.07
C ASN A 69 12.06 12.54 5.54
N GLN A 70 12.41 11.40 4.93
CA GLN A 70 12.19 11.18 3.51
C GLN A 70 10.76 10.72 3.22
N LEU A 71 9.99 11.60 2.62
CA LEU A 71 8.66 11.28 2.09
C LEU A 71 8.79 10.34 0.89
N THR A 72 8.28 9.11 1.05
CA THR A 72 8.14 8.13 -0.03
C THR A 72 6.70 8.09 -0.53
N SER A 73 6.46 7.68 -1.78
CA SER A 73 5.10 7.54 -2.33
C SER A 73 4.22 6.58 -1.53
N ILE A 74 4.82 5.62 -0.82
CA ILE A 74 4.13 4.67 0.08
C ILE A 74 3.46 5.39 1.26
N HIS A 75 3.93 6.57 1.67
CA HIS A 75 3.26 7.36 2.70
C HIS A 75 1.85 7.81 2.27
N ALA A 76 1.65 8.06 0.97
CA ALA A 76 0.33 8.40 0.43
C ALA A 76 -0.61 7.18 0.49
N ASP A 77 -0.10 5.98 0.16
CA ASP A 77 -0.85 4.73 0.28
C ASP A 77 -1.25 4.46 1.73
N LEU A 78 -0.31 4.61 2.66
CA LEU A 78 -0.57 4.39 4.09
C LEU A 78 -1.67 5.33 4.58
N CYS A 79 -1.66 6.59 4.14
CA CYS A 79 -2.71 7.56 4.45
C CYS A 79 -4.07 7.12 3.90
N GLN A 80 -4.12 6.70 2.62
CA GLN A 80 -5.33 6.19 1.98
C GLN A 80 -5.91 4.98 2.72
N VAL A 81 -5.08 4.00 3.02
CA VAL A 81 -5.47 2.75 3.71
C VAL A 81 -5.98 3.04 5.12
N THR A 82 -5.30 3.92 5.86
CA THR A 82 -5.71 4.32 7.21
C THR A 82 -7.04 5.07 7.20
N HIS A 83 -7.24 5.98 6.24
CA HIS A 83 -8.49 6.70 6.06
C HIS A 83 -9.67 5.77 5.77
N LEU A 84 -9.47 4.77 4.89
CA LEU A 84 -10.48 3.76 4.56
C LEU A 84 -10.80 2.80 5.72
N CYS A 85 -9.85 2.55 6.63
CA CYS A 85 -10.05 1.71 7.81
C CYS A 85 -10.78 2.41 8.95
N THR A 86 -10.56 3.71 9.13
CA THR A 86 -11.11 4.48 10.25
C THR A 86 -12.50 5.04 9.97
N LEU A 87 -12.91 5.10 8.70
CA LEU A 87 -14.24 5.58 8.31
C LEU A 87 -15.16 4.43 7.87
N PRO A 88 -16.16 4.02 8.66
CA PRO A 88 -17.28 3.23 8.14
C PRO A 88 -18.14 4.10 7.19
N PRO A 89 -18.69 3.57 6.07
CA PRO A 89 -19.62 4.34 5.23
C PRO A 89 -20.94 4.56 6.01
N PRO A 90 -21.56 5.77 5.95
CA PRO A 90 -21.78 6.53 4.72
C PRO A 90 -21.26 7.98 4.79
N ARG A 91 -20.31 8.31 3.92
CA ARG A 91 -20.08 9.68 3.40
C ARG A 91 -19.47 9.64 2.00
N LEU A 92 -19.94 8.70 1.18
CA LEU A 92 -19.74 8.67 -0.27
C LEU A 92 -20.92 9.34 -1.01
N SER A 93 -21.43 10.43 -0.45
CA SER A 93 -22.23 11.43 -1.15
C SER A 93 -21.65 12.79 -0.75
N ILE A 94 -21.06 13.52 -1.70
CA ILE A 94 -20.27 14.77 -1.54
C ILE A 94 -18.79 14.44 -1.28
N SER A 95 -17.91 14.22 -2.26
CA SER A 95 -17.42 15.29 -3.15
C SER A 95 -16.63 14.66 -4.31
N ARG A 96 -17.31 14.33 -5.40
CA ARG A 96 -16.71 14.24 -6.74
C ARG A 96 -17.34 15.30 -7.67
N GLU A 97 -17.74 16.42 -7.10
CA GLU A 97 -18.20 17.63 -7.81
C GLU A 97 -17.51 18.85 -7.18
N ARG A 98 -16.41 19.28 -7.80
CA ARG A 98 -15.94 20.68 -7.91
C ARG A 98 -14.56 20.72 -8.58
N GLN A 99 -14.49 20.18 -9.80
CA GLN A 99 -14.00 21.01 -10.90
C GLN A 99 -15.26 21.54 -11.61
N VAL A 100 -15.14 22.74 -12.20
CA VAL A 100 -16.14 23.53 -12.93
C VAL A 100 -16.82 24.64 -12.08
N PHE A 101 -16.52 25.88 -12.50
CA PHE A 101 -16.96 27.22 -12.06
C PHE A 101 -16.30 27.85 -10.82
N ASN A 102 -15.15 28.47 -11.05
CA ASN A 102 -15.02 29.93 -10.85
C ASN A 102 -14.60 30.54 -12.19
#